data_AF-A0A139A8T3-F1
#
_entry.id   AF-A0A139A8T3-F1
#
_cell.length_a   1.000
_cell.length_b   1.000
_cell.length_c   1.000
_cell.angle_alpha   90.00
_cell.angle_beta   90.00
_cell.angle_gamma   90.00
#
_symmetry.space_group_name_H-M   'P 1'
#
loop_
_entity.id
_entity.type
_entity.pdbx_description
1 polymer ?
#
loop_
_entity_poly.entity_id
_entity_poly.type
_entity_poly.pdbx_seq_one_letter_code
_entity_poly.pdbx_strand_id
1 'polypeptide(L)'
;MDDTKVTLPDTKWDQILGVHHVSTVFKLPRLTQESERAIRNAIEGGAGAPDELFKIAEESKKWCFPDIEKRASTRLQELLLNTESPETTLATTSLETLSTLVETMEPASHFALVRRYIDVRAAAKDPVPPEAVSRLWSRVPFTSLSVTDLESAYSDATVPVVSVVDATSRALLLQPSQGPTLSYELFNAALEPSASMTLGMSQSQVYRLVREYNAAHPELDEPRRDQLWNKVRFVELSVEELEDAYGSTDVPRAPVVAAMFSRLRTGPAPSPSPSPLPPNPAPTAVAYAPGSYDPLMKPVPATPSPPPAMSYGHQHTPSYDFGNPPTGAAAKLSFDPYTPVPVNGDAPKRVSEDKKRFPY
;
A
#
# COMPACT_ATOMS: atom_id res chain seq x y z
N MET A 1 8.85 16.59 57.76
CA MET A 1 8.52 16.60 56.33
C MET A 1 8.32 15.16 55.95
N ASP A 2 7.10 14.78 55.56
CA ASP A 2 6.78 13.42 55.14
C ASP A 2 7.43 13.16 53.77
N ASP A 3 8.62 12.56 53.78
CA ASP A 3 9.38 12.10 52.60
C ASP A 3 8.72 10.91 51.87
N THR A 4 7.44 10.64 52.09
CA THR A 4 6.83 9.34 51.80
C THR A 4 5.90 9.30 50.60
N LYS A 5 5.72 10.40 49.86
CA LYS A 5 4.87 10.37 48.65
C LYS A 5 5.44 11.21 47.52
N VAL A 6 6.36 10.62 46.77
CA VAL A 6 6.76 11.16 45.47
C VAL A 6 5.63 10.85 44.49
N THR A 7 4.81 11.85 44.17
CA THR A 7 3.80 11.71 43.11
C THR A 7 4.43 12.10 41.78
N LEU A 8 4.55 11.12 40.88
CA LEU A 8 4.92 11.42 39.49
C LEU A 8 3.79 12.23 38.83
N PRO A 9 4.12 13.22 37.99
CA PRO A 9 3.11 13.99 37.27
C PRO A 9 2.40 13.10 36.26
N ASP A 10 1.07 13.14 36.26
CA ASP A 10 0.27 12.42 35.27
C ASP A 10 0.56 12.98 33.86
N THR A 11 0.78 12.12 32.87
CA THR A 11 0.92 12.42 31.42
C THR A 11 2.17 13.17 30.94
N LYS A 12 3.06 13.64 31.82
CA LYS A 12 4.35 14.26 31.41
C LYS A 12 5.41 13.20 31.14
N TRP A 13 5.30 12.55 29.99
CA TRP A 13 6.08 11.37 29.64
C TRP A 13 7.59 11.62 29.57
N ASP A 14 8.01 12.81 29.16
CA ASP A 14 9.40 13.26 29.22
C ASP A 14 9.96 13.19 30.66
N GLN A 15 9.17 13.62 31.64
CA GLN A 15 9.56 13.61 33.06
C GLN A 15 9.52 12.22 33.65
N ILE A 16 8.49 11.43 33.35
CA ILE A 16 8.37 10.04 33.83
C ILE A 16 9.54 9.20 33.32
N LEU A 17 9.87 9.29 32.03
CA LEU A 17 11.00 8.57 31.43
C LEU A 17 12.35 9.11 31.91
N GLY A 18 12.48 10.43 32.12
CA GLY A 18 13.66 11.02 32.75
C GLY A 18 13.87 10.50 34.17
N VAL A 19 12.82 10.43 35.00
CA VAL A 19 12.89 9.85 36.36
C VAL A 19 13.23 8.36 36.29
N HIS A 20 12.66 7.62 35.33
CA HIS A 20 13.01 6.22 35.10
C HIS A 20 14.51 6.05 34.78
N HIS A 21 15.05 6.88 33.89
CA HIS A 21 16.47 6.86 33.53
C HIS A 21 17.37 7.16 34.73
N VAL A 22 17.14 8.30 35.40
CA VAL A 22 17.93 8.74 36.55
C VAL A 22 17.84 7.71 37.68
N SER A 23 16.64 7.21 38.01
CA SER A 23 16.48 6.22 39.07
C SER A 23 17.22 4.91 38.77
N THR A 24 17.26 4.48 37.51
CA THR A 24 18.01 3.28 37.09
C THR A 24 19.52 3.49 37.21
N VAL A 25 20.04 4.62 36.72
CA VAL A 25 21.48 4.96 36.78
C VAL A 25 21.97 5.06 38.22
N PHE A 26 21.20 5.72 39.09
CA PHE A 26 21.53 5.91 40.51
C PHE A 26 21.07 4.77 41.43
N LYS A 27 20.48 3.70 40.87
CA LYS A 27 19.98 2.54 41.61
C LYS A 27 19.01 2.91 42.74
N LEU A 28 17.98 3.68 42.41
CA LEU A 28 16.93 4.13 43.32
C LEU A 28 15.67 3.25 43.13
N PRO A 29 15.59 2.05 43.74
CA PRO A 29 14.63 1.00 43.36
C PRO A 29 13.16 1.42 43.51
N ARG A 30 12.84 2.28 44.49
CA ARG A 30 11.46 2.77 44.69
C ARG A 30 10.99 3.62 43.51
N LEU A 31 11.80 4.58 43.08
CA LEU A 31 11.47 5.45 41.94
C LEU A 31 11.46 4.68 40.62
N THR A 32 12.38 3.71 40.46
CA THR A 32 12.37 2.81 39.30
C THR A 32 11.08 2.02 39.24
N GLN A 33 10.63 1.44 40.36
CA GLN A 33 9.39 0.68 40.42
C GLN A 33 8.15 1.54 40.16
N GLU A 34 8.09 2.76 40.71
CA GLU A 34 6.96 3.68 40.49
C GLU A 34 6.87 4.16 39.04
N SER A 35 8.00 4.56 38.45
CA SER A 35 8.04 4.97 37.04
C SER A 35 7.71 3.80 36.10
N GLU A 36 8.25 2.61 36.34
CA GLU A 36 7.95 1.43 35.54
C GLU A 36 6.46 1.03 35.65
N ARG A 37 5.88 1.14 36.84
CA ARG A 37 4.43 0.91 37.03
C ARG A 37 3.60 1.91 36.24
N ALA A 38 3.96 3.20 36.26
CA ALA A 38 3.25 4.23 35.51
C ALA A 38 3.32 3.96 34.00
N ILE A 39 4.51 3.66 33.47
CA ILE A 39 4.72 3.33 32.06
C ILE A 39 3.92 2.09 31.66
N ARG A 40 4.01 1.02 32.47
CA ARG A 40 3.29 -0.24 32.24
C ARG A 40 1.78 -0.01 32.25
N ASN A 41 1.26 0.71 33.24
CA ASN A 41 -0.18 0.98 33.34
C ASN A 41 -0.70 1.79 32.16
N ALA A 42 0.06 2.76 31.64
CA ALA A 42 -0.37 3.53 30.47
C ALA A 42 -0.38 2.71 29.18
N ILE A 43 0.61 1.82 29.00
CA ILE A 43 0.68 0.97 27.81
C ILE A 43 -0.33 -0.19 27.90
N GLU A 44 -0.37 -0.90 29.02
CA GLU A 44 -1.08 -2.17 29.16
C GLU A 44 -2.49 -2.00 29.77
N GLY A 45 -2.74 -0.92 30.50
CA GLY A 45 -3.98 -0.72 31.28
C GLY A 45 -5.25 -0.46 30.47
N GLY A 46 -5.19 -0.53 29.13
CA GLY A 46 -6.36 -0.49 28.24
C GLY A 46 -7.06 0.87 28.10
N ALA A 47 -6.65 1.88 28.88
CA ALA A 47 -7.25 3.22 28.89
C ALA A 47 -6.39 4.30 28.20
N GLY A 48 -5.19 3.96 27.72
CA GLY A 48 -4.29 4.92 27.09
C GLY A 48 -4.87 5.48 25.79
N ALA A 49 -4.92 6.81 25.67
CA ALA A 49 -5.31 7.46 24.43
C ALA A 49 -4.25 7.19 23.33
N PRO A 50 -4.62 7.09 22.04
CA PRO A 50 -3.67 6.85 20.95
C PRO A 50 -2.49 7.83 20.94
N ASP A 51 -2.78 9.11 21.11
CA ASP A 51 -1.77 10.17 21.15
C ASP A 51 -0.87 10.06 22.39
N GLU A 52 -1.35 9.47 23.48
CA GLU A 52 -0.56 9.22 24.67
C GLU A 52 0.45 8.09 24.44
N LEU A 53 0.01 6.98 23.84
CA LEU A 53 0.89 5.89 23.43
C LEU A 53 1.95 6.36 22.42
N PHE A 54 1.55 7.21 21.48
CA PHE A 54 2.47 7.83 20.53
C PHE A 54 3.54 8.68 21.24
N LYS A 55 3.14 9.55 22.17
CA LYS A 55 4.08 10.35 22.97
C LYS A 55 5.01 9.49 23.81
N ILE A 56 4.52 8.41 24.43
CA ILE A 56 5.37 7.46 25.16
C ILE A 56 6.42 6.87 24.23
N ALA A 57 6.05 6.46 23.01
CA ALA A 57 6.99 5.91 22.05
C ALA A 57 8.04 6.94 21.61
N GLU A 58 7.61 8.17 21.26
CA GLU A 58 8.48 9.25 20.83
C GLU A 58 9.49 9.66 21.91
N GLU A 59 9.02 9.83 23.16
CA GLU A 59 9.90 10.15 24.28
C GLU A 59 10.81 8.97 24.63
N SER A 60 10.32 7.73 24.59
CA SER A 60 11.17 6.55 24.83
C SER A 60 12.31 6.44 23.84
N LYS A 61 12.07 6.83 22.58
CA LYS A 61 13.12 6.93 21.56
C LYS A 61 14.16 7.99 21.90
N LYS A 62 13.74 9.18 22.35
CA LYS A 62 14.65 10.27 22.79
C LYS A 62 15.54 9.86 23.95
N TRP A 63 14.99 9.07 24.89
CA TRP A 63 15.70 8.57 26.07
C TRP A 63 16.41 7.22 25.86
N CYS A 64 16.43 6.69 24.63
CA CYS A 64 17.07 5.41 24.27
C CYS A 64 16.51 4.19 25.04
N PHE A 65 15.19 4.11 25.21
CA PHE A 65 14.48 2.95 25.77
C PHE A 65 13.74 2.14 24.70
N PRO A 66 14.45 1.31 23.90
CA PRO A 66 13.86 0.61 22.75
C PRO A 66 12.74 -0.35 23.13
N ASP A 67 12.80 -0.97 24.31
CA ASP A 67 11.77 -1.89 24.79
C ASP A 67 10.45 -1.18 25.13
N ILE A 68 10.52 0.06 25.61
CA ILE A 68 9.33 0.86 25.92
C ILE A 68 8.76 1.44 24.61
N GLU A 69 9.63 1.96 23.73
CA GLU A 69 9.25 2.43 22.40
C GLU A 69 8.51 1.34 21.62
N LYS A 70 9.08 0.13 21.57
CA LYS A 70 8.48 -1.02 20.89
C LYS A 70 7.13 -1.39 21.49
N ARG A 71 7.03 -1.53 22.82
CA ARG A 71 5.77 -1.88 23.49
C ARG A 71 4.67 -0.85 23.26
N ALA A 72 4.99 0.44 23.38
CA ALA A 72 4.04 1.52 23.14
C ALA A 72 3.58 1.55 21.67
N SER A 73 4.50 1.38 20.73
CA SER A 73 4.19 1.34 19.29
C SER A 73 3.35 0.12 18.91
N THR A 74 3.70 -1.07 19.40
CA THR A 74 2.91 -2.29 19.19
C THR A 74 1.51 -2.12 19.75
N ARG A 75 1.37 -1.57 20.95
CA ARG A 75 0.05 -1.32 21.54
C ARG A 75 -0.78 -0.34 20.72
N LEU A 76 -0.16 0.75 20.25
CA LEU A 76 -0.81 1.73 19.40
C LEU A 76 -1.31 1.10 18.09
N GLN A 77 -0.47 0.25 17.46
CA GLN A 77 -0.84 -0.49 16.26
C GLN A 77 -2.01 -1.44 16.53
N GLU A 78 -1.96 -2.26 17.58
CA GLU A 78 -3.05 -3.15 17.97
C GLU A 78 -4.37 -2.38 18.14
N LEU A 79 -4.30 -1.23 18.82
CA LEU A 79 -5.46 -0.43 19.13
C LEU A 79 -6.06 0.24 17.89
N LEU A 80 -5.27 0.66 16.91
CA LEU A 80 -5.79 1.31 15.69
C LEU A 80 -6.14 0.32 14.57
N LEU A 81 -5.45 -0.83 14.51
CA LEU A 81 -5.72 -1.89 13.54
C LEU A 81 -6.89 -2.79 13.92
N ASN A 82 -7.19 -2.92 15.21
CA ASN A 82 -8.30 -3.77 15.63
C ASN A 82 -9.62 -3.20 15.09
N THR A 83 -10.32 -4.00 14.30
CA THR A 83 -11.63 -3.67 13.73
C THR A 83 -12.69 -3.46 14.80
N GLU A 84 -12.52 -4.09 15.97
CA GLU A 84 -13.41 -3.95 17.12
C GLU A 84 -13.12 -2.69 17.96
N SER A 85 -12.00 -2.00 17.72
CA SER A 85 -11.70 -0.77 18.45
C SER A 85 -12.79 0.28 18.18
N PRO A 86 -13.25 0.98 19.24
CA PRO A 86 -14.34 1.92 19.09
C PRO A 86 -13.91 3.07 18.18
N GLU A 87 -14.82 3.50 17.31
CA GLU A 87 -14.57 4.59 16.35
C GLU A 87 -14.16 5.89 17.06
N THR A 88 -14.59 6.10 18.30
CA THR A 88 -14.16 7.21 19.15
C THR A 88 -12.65 7.29 19.33
N THR A 89 -11.96 6.15 19.31
CA THR A 89 -10.51 6.09 19.44
C THR A 89 -9.82 6.62 18.19
N LEU A 90 -10.29 6.24 17.00
CA LEU A 90 -9.79 6.78 15.73
C LEU A 90 -10.16 8.26 15.56
N ALA A 91 -11.36 8.66 15.99
CA ALA A 91 -11.80 10.06 15.93
C ALA A 91 -10.91 10.99 16.77
N THR A 92 -10.47 10.53 17.94
CA THR A 92 -9.59 11.29 18.86
C THR A 92 -8.11 11.19 18.51
N THR A 93 -7.71 10.29 17.60
CA THR A 93 -6.32 10.19 17.14
C THR A 93 -5.93 11.40 16.32
N SER A 94 -4.82 12.05 16.70
CA SER A 94 -4.28 13.16 15.94
C SER A 94 -3.73 12.72 14.57
N LEU A 95 -3.74 13.65 13.61
CA LEU A 95 -3.20 13.43 12.27
C LEU A 95 -1.70 13.07 12.31
N GLU A 96 -0.95 13.65 13.24
CA GLU A 96 0.49 13.43 13.41
C GLU A 96 0.79 12.01 13.88
N THR A 97 0.06 11.54 14.91
CA THR A 97 0.12 10.16 15.40
C THR A 97 -0.14 9.19 14.25
N LEU A 98 -1.24 9.38 13.50
CA LEU A 98 -1.57 8.50 12.38
C LEU A 98 -0.52 8.54 11.27
N SER A 99 -0.04 9.73 10.91
CA SER A 99 0.96 9.92 9.87
C SER A 99 2.24 9.15 10.16
N THR A 100 2.76 9.29 11.37
CA THR A 100 3.99 8.61 11.81
C THR A 100 3.76 7.11 11.95
N LEU A 101 2.58 6.72 12.43
CA LEU A 101 2.21 5.32 12.57
C LEU A 101 2.19 4.61 11.21
N VAL A 102 1.55 5.20 10.19
CA VAL A 102 1.52 4.65 8.82
C VAL A 102 2.94 4.44 8.28
N GLU A 103 3.89 5.33 8.56
CA GLU A 103 5.29 5.19 8.12
C GLU A 103 6.04 4.02 8.80
N THR A 104 5.59 3.59 9.98
CA THR A 104 6.24 2.51 10.76
C THR A 104 5.54 1.15 10.62
N MET A 105 4.36 1.12 10.00
CA MET A 105 3.52 -0.06 9.86
C MET A 105 3.77 -0.84 8.57
N GLU A 106 3.28 -2.08 8.53
CA GLU A 106 3.32 -2.91 7.33
C GLU A 106 2.46 -2.28 6.19
N PRO A 107 3.02 -2.18 4.96
CA PRO A 107 2.35 -1.64 3.77
C PRO A 107 0.93 -2.16 3.52
N ALA A 108 0.69 -3.45 3.78
CA ALA A 108 -0.59 -4.10 3.52
C ALA A 108 -1.75 -3.49 4.31
N SER A 109 -1.49 -2.88 5.48
CA SER A 109 -2.53 -2.30 6.33
C SER A 109 -2.77 -0.80 6.11
N HIS A 110 -1.92 -0.13 5.32
CA HIS A 110 -1.96 1.32 5.16
C HIS A 110 -3.30 1.81 4.58
N PHE A 111 -3.77 1.17 3.50
CA PHE A 111 -4.99 1.57 2.80
C PHE A 111 -6.23 1.50 3.71
N ALA A 112 -6.46 0.35 4.34
CA ALA A 112 -7.62 0.14 5.21
C ALA A 112 -7.62 1.10 6.41
N LEU A 113 -6.45 1.35 7.02
CA LEU A 113 -6.32 2.25 8.15
C LEU A 113 -6.58 3.71 7.76
N VAL A 114 -5.95 4.20 6.69
CA VAL A 114 -6.11 5.59 6.23
C VAL A 114 -7.57 5.85 5.84
N ARG A 115 -8.19 4.92 5.10
CA ARG A 115 -9.59 5.01 4.72
C ARG A 115 -10.50 5.10 5.94
N ARG A 116 -10.38 4.14 6.87
CA ARG A 116 -11.17 4.09 8.10
C ARG A 116 -11.01 5.36 8.93
N TYR A 117 -9.79 5.90 9.02
CA TYR A 117 -9.54 7.16 9.72
C TYR A 117 -10.30 8.34 9.09
N ILE A 118 -10.21 8.51 7.77
CA ILE A 118 -10.89 9.58 7.05
C ILE A 118 -12.41 9.47 7.23
N ASP A 119 -12.97 8.26 7.09
CA ASP A 119 -14.39 7.98 7.25
C ASP A 119 -14.88 8.31 8.67
N VAL A 120 -14.15 7.84 9.69
CA VAL A 120 -14.49 8.09 11.10
C VAL A 120 -14.43 9.59 11.43
N ARG A 121 -13.41 10.31 10.92
CA ARG A 121 -13.27 11.76 11.11
C ARG A 121 -14.40 12.54 10.45
N ALA A 122 -14.80 12.13 9.24
CA ALA A 122 -15.96 12.70 8.56
C ALA A 122 -17.26 12.44 9.34
N ALA A 123 -17.48 11.21 9.83
CA ALA A 123 -18.64 10.84 10.63
C ALA A 123 -18.71 11.59 11.98
N ALA A 124 -17.55 11.84 12.61
CA ALA A 124 -17.42 12.61 13.84
C ALA A 124 -17.63 14.13 13.66
N LYS A 125 -17.95 14.61 12.44
CA LYS A 125 -18.10 16.03 12.08
C LYS A 125 -16.82 16.86 12.27
N ASP A 126 -15.67 16.21 12.22
CA ASP A 126 -14.35 16.86 12.24
C ASP A 126 -13.47 16.34 11.07
N PRO A 127 -13.88 16.65 9.82
CA PRO A 127 -13.26 16.10 8.63
C PRO A 127 -11.80 16.55 8.50
N VAL A 128 -10.96 15.63 8.03
CA VAL A 128 -9.54 15.90 7.80
C VAL A 128 -9.41 16.92 6.66
N PRO A 129 -8.57 17.97 6.80
CA PRO A 129 -8.34 18.93 5.72
C PRO A 129 -7.85 18.25 4.44
N PRO A 130 -8.23 18.74 3.25
CA PRO A 130 -7.91 18.07 1.98
C PRO A 130 -6.39 17.90 1.77
N GLU A 131 -5.58 18.88 2.15
CA GLU A 131 -4.11 18.78 2.08
C GLU A 131 -3.53 17.68 2.98
N ALA A 132 -4.18 17.41 4.11
CA ALA A 132 -3.79 16.33 5.02
C ALA A 132 -4.24 14.98 4.47
N VAL A 133 -5.43 14.90 3.86
CA VAL A 133 -5.91 13.71 3.15
C VAL A 133 -4.95 13.33 2.01
N SER A 134 -4.54 14.29 1.18
CA SER A 134 -3.57 14.04 0.10
C SER A 134 -2.23 13.52 0.64
N ARG A 135 -1.74 14.09 1.76
CA ARG A 135 -0.51 13.63 2.42
C ARG A 135 -0.63 12.21 2.96
N LEU A 136 -1.78 11.84 3.54
CA LEU A 136 -2.03 10.47 4.00
C LEU A 136 -2.03 9.49 2.82
N TRP A 137 -2.75 9.81 1.74
CA TRP A 137 -2.81 8.94 0.56
C TRP A 137 -1.46 8.81 -0.14
N SER A 138 -0.61 9.84 -0.15
CA SER A 138 0.74 9.74 -0.72
C SER A 138 1.66 8.73 -0.02
N ARG A 139 1.30 8.31 1.20
CA ARG A 139 2.04 7.28 1.95
C ARG A 139 1.54 5.87 1.65
N VAL A 140 0.38 5.72 1.03
CA VAL A 140 -0.21 4.40 0.73
C VAL A 140 0.45 3.82 -0.53
N PRO A 141 1.09 2.64 -0.44
CA PRO A 141 1.69 1.99 -1.60
C PRO A 141 0.61 1.27 -2.42
N PHE A 142 -0.09 2.02 -3.28
CA PHE A 142 -1.18 1.47 -4.11
C PHE A 142 -0.75 0.26 -4.96
N THR A 143 0.52 0.20 -5.37
CA THR A 143 1.06 -0.91 -6.18
C THR A 143 1.11 -2.26 -5.47
N SER A 144 1.00 -2.29 -4.13
CA SER A 144 0.95 -3.54 -3.35
C SER A 144 -0.47 -3.94 -2.93
N LEU A 145 -1.50 -3.18 -3.34
CA LEU A 145 -2.88 -3.47 -2.98
C LEU A 145 -3.44 -4.64 -3.79
N SER A 146 -4.43 -5.32 -3.21
CA SER A 146 -5.20 -6.34 -3.92
C SER A 146 -6.10 -5.69 -4.98
N VAL A 147 -6.53 -6.47 -5.98
CA VAL A 147 -7.50 -6.01 -6.99
C VAL A 147 -8.78 -5.50 -6.33
N THR A 148 -9.29 -6.21 -5.33
CA THR A 148 -10.49 -5.80 -4.56
C THR A 148 -10.30 -4.45 -3.88
N ASP A 149 -9.12 -4.20 -3.30
CA ASP A 149 -8.82 -2.92 -2.66
C ASP A 149 -8.68 -1.79 -3.68
N LEU A 150 -8.07 -2.06 -4.84
CA LEU A 150 -7.98 -1.09 -5.94
C LEU A 150 -9.35 -0.70 -6.48
N GLU A 151 -10.26 -1.65 -6.66
CA GLU A 151 -11.66 -1.39 -7.05
C GLU A 151 -12.37 -0.53 -6.01
N SER A 152 -12.19 -0.87 -4.73
CA SER A 152 -12.79 -0.09 -3.65
C SER A 152 -12.18 1.30 -3.53
N ALA A 153 -10.89 1.45 -3.83
CA ALA A 153 -10.18 2.72 -3.85
C ALA A 153 -10.65 3.60 -5.02
N TYR A 154 -10.85 3.01 -6.20
CA TYR A 154 -11.35 3.71 -7.39
C TYR A 154 -12.77 4.26 -7.19
N SER A 155 -13.59 3.54 -6.41
CA SER A 155 -14.95 3.95 -6.09
C SER A 155 -15.03 5.03 -4.99
N ASP A 156 -13.92 5.31 -4.30
CA ASP A 156 -13.87 6.23 -3.16
C ASP A 156 -13.45 7.63 -3.60
N ALA A 157 -14.34 8.61 -3.44
CA ALA A 157 -14.12 9.99 -3.88
C ALA A 157 -12.99 10.72 -3.12
N THR A 158 -12.55 10.18 -1.97
CA THR A 158 -11.45 10.77 -1.19
C THR A 158 -10.07 10.30 -1.67
N VAL A 159 -10.01 9.22 -2.45
CA VAL A 159 -8.77 8.60 -2.90
C VAL A 159 -8.29 9.24 -4.21
N PRO A 160 -6.97 9.52 -4.36
CA PRO A 160 -6.43 10.02 -5.62
C PRO A 160 -6.56 8.99 -6.75
N VAL A 161 -7.53 9.21 -7.66
CA VAL A 161 -7.81 8.33 -8.80
C VAL A 161 -6.57 8.04 -9.63
N VAL A 162 -5.71 9.03 -9.86
CA VAL A 162 -4.47 8.87 -10.63
C VAL A 162 -3.55 7.80 -10.01
N SER A 163 -3.41 7.78 -8.69
CA SER A 163 -2.58 6.79 -8.00
C SER A 163 -3.14 5.37 -8.11
N VAL A 164 -4.47 5.25 -8.07
CA VAL A 164 -5.16 3.95 -8.22
C VAL A 164 -5.02 3.44 -9.66
N VAL A 165 -5.29 4.30 -10.64
CA VAL A 165 -5.17 3.96 -12.07
C VAL A 165 -3.73 3.57 -12.41
N ASP A 166 -2.73 4.35 -12.00
CA ASP A 166 -1.30 4.04 -12.24
C ASP A 166 -0.91 2.69 -11.59
N ALA A 167 -1.41 2.40 -10.38
CA ALA A 167 -1.17 1.13 -9.70
C ALA A 167 -1.84 -0.04 -10.42
N THR A 168 -3.08 0.12 -10.89
CA THR A 168 -3.80 -0.89 -11.68
C THR A 168 -3.10 -1.14 -13.00
N SER A 169 -2.69 -0.11 -13.74
CA SER A 169 -1.91 -0.25 -14.97
C SER A 169 -0.63 -1.04 -14.72
N ARG A 170 0.07 -0.77 -13.61
CA ARG A 170 1.25 -1.55 -13.22
C ARG A 170 0.91 -3.00 -12.88
N ALA A 171 -0.17 -3.23 -12.14
CA ALA A 171 -0.62 -4.57 -11.77
C ALA A 171 -0.95 -5.40 -13.02
N LEU A 172 -1.62 -4.82 -14.02
CA LEU A 172 -1.91 -5.45 -15.30
C LEU A 172 -0.66 -5.79 -16.11
N LEU A 173 0.37 -4.94 -16.05
CA LEU A 173 1.66 -5.21 -16.69
C LEU A 173 2.39 -6.39 -16.05
N LEU A 174 2.34 -6.50 -14.71
CA LEU A 174 3.03 -7.55 -13.96
C LEU A 174 2.25 -8.86 -13.93
N GLN A 175 0.91 -8.79 -13.89
CA GLN A 175 0.00 -9.91 -13.77
C GLN A 175 -1.21 -9.72 -14.71
N PRO A 176 -1.05 -9.95 -16.03
CA PRO A 176 -2.12 -9.77 -17.02
C PRO A 176 -3.38 -10.58 -16.72
N SER A 177 -3.23 -11.73 -16.06
CA SER A 177 -4.34 -12.62 -15.69
C SER A 177 -5.35 -12.00 -14.71
N GLN A 178 -5.00 -10.89 -14.05
CA GLN A 178 -5.92 -10.14 -13.19
C GLN A 178 -6.82 -9.18 -13.98
N GLY A 179 -6.54 -8.91 -15.26
CA GLY A 179 -7.35 -8.02 -16.08
C GLY A 179 -8.84 -8.38 -16.11
N PRO A 180 -9.19 -9.65 -16.38
CA PRO A 180 -10.59 -10.11 -16.40
C PRO A 180 -11.35 -10.04 -15.07
N THR A 181 -10.70 -9.75 -13.95
CA THR A 181 -11.40 -9.64 -12.65
C THR A 181 -11.76 -8.19 -12.29
N LEU A 182 -11.23 -7.22 -13.05
CA LEU A 182 -11.49 -5.81 -12.87
C LEU A 182 -12.86 -5.40 -13.41
N SER A 183 -13.45 -4.39 -12.77
CA SER A 183 -14.60 -3.68 -13.28
C SER A 183 -14.26 -2.97 -14.59
N TYR A 184 -15.27 -2.81 -15.45
CA TYR A 184 -15.10 -2.14 -16.74
C TYR A 184 -14.50 -0.74 -16.60
N GLU A 185 -14.97 0.03 -15.62
CA GLU A 185 -14.55 1.40 -15.42
C GLU A 185 -13.07 1.49 -15.02
N LEU A 186 -12.63 0.67 -14.07
CA LEU A 186 -11.23 0.65 -13.63
C LEU A 186 -10.31 0.08 -14.71
N PHE A 187 -10.73 -0.98 -15.40
CA PHE A 187 -9.98 -1.53 -16.52
C PHE A 187 -9.82 -0.51 -17.66
N ASN A 188 -10.91 0.13 -18.07
CA ASN A 188 -10.90 1.15 -19.12
C ASN A 188 -10.02 2.36 -18.73
N ALA A 189 -10.10 2.82 -17.49
CA ALA A 189 -9.25 3.90 -16.97
C ALA A 189 -7.77 3.50 -16.95
N ALA A 190 -7.45 2.26 -16.55
CA ALA A 190 -6.07 1.75 -16.50
C ALA A 190 -5.42 1.59 -17.89
N LEU A 191 -6.22 1.53 -18.95
CA LEU A 191 -5.74 1.54 -20.34
C LEU A 191 -5.56 2.95 -20.90
N GLU A 192 -6.04 3.99 -20.22
CA GLU A 192 -5.80 5.36 -20.67
C GLU A 192 -4.33 5.74 -20.45
N PRO A 193 -3.70 6.46 -21.41
CA PRO A 193 -2.37 6.99 -21.19
C PRO A 193 -2.43 7.99 -20.02
N SER A 194 -1.98 7.56 -18.85
CA SER A 194 -1.80 8.42 -17.69
C SER A 194 -0.88 9.59 -18.06
N ALA A 195 -1.25 10.80 -17.64
CA ALA A 195 -0.38 11.98 -17.75
C ALA A 195 0.95 11.78 -16.99
N SER A 196 0.96 10.87 -16.02
CA SER A 196 2.16 10.35 -15.38
C SER A 196 2.85 9.38 -16.35
N MET A 197 3.67 9.91 -17.26
CA MET A 197 4.42 9.22 -18.33
C MET A 197 5.33 8.04 -17.91
N THR A 198 5.22 7.51 -16.70
CA THR A 198 6.20 6.60 -16.10
C THR A 198 6.00 5.11 -16.40
N LEU A 199 4.81 4.68 -16.85
CA LEU A 199 4.50 3.28 -17.13
C LEU A 199 3.72 3.13 -18.45
N GLY A 200 4.38 3.36 -19.58
CA GLY A 200 3.78 3.13 -20.89
C GLY A 200 3.68 1.64 -21.21
N MET A 201 2.48 1.07 -21.23
CA MET A 201 2.25 -0.27 -21.80
C MET A 201 2.54 -0.25 -23.30
N SER A 202 3.13 -1.33 -23.85
CA SER A 202 3.24 -1.47 -25.29
C SER A 202 1.86 -1.72 -25.91
N GLN A 203 1.64 -1.29 -27.16
CA GLN A 203 0.35 -1.52 -27.81
C GLN A 203 0.03 -3.01 -27.98
N SER A 204 1.04 -3.85 -28.13
CA SER A 204 0.90 -5.32 -28.11
C SER A 204 0.35 -5.83 -26.77
N GLN A 205 0.76 -5.24 -25.64
CA GLN A 205 0.22 -5.58 -24.32
C GLN A 205 -1.22 -5.10 -24.17
N VAL A 206 -1.51 -3.85 -24.56
CA VAL A 206 -2.88 -3.29 -24.54
C VAL A 206 -3.82 -4.14 -25.40
N TYR A 207 -3.40 -4.53 -26.60
CA TYR A 207 -4.15 -5.42 -27.49
C TYR A 207 -4.49 -6.75 -26.82
N ARG A 208 -3.52 -7.42 -26.20
CA ARG A 208 -3.76 -8.71 -25.50
C ARG A 208 -4.71 -8.54 -24.33
N LEU A 209 -4.51 -7.52 -23.50
CA LEU A 209 -5.37 -7.24 -22.35
C LEU A 209 -6.82 -6.99 -22.79
N VAL A 210 -7.04 -6.14 -23.80
CA VAL A 210 -8.40 -5.86 -24.32
C VAL A 210 -9.03 -7.12 -24.91
N ARG A 211 -8.26 -7.92 -25.65
CA ARG A 211 -8.74 -9.19 -26.22
C ARG A 211 -9.16 -10.18 -25.12
N GLU A 212 -8.32 -10.37 -24.11
CA GLU A 212 -8.61 -11.26 -22.97
C GLU A 212 -9.80 -10.76 -22.15
N TYR A 213 -9.89 -9.46 -21.91
CA TYR A 213 -11.02 -8.86 -21.19
C TYR A 213 -12.34 -9.05 -21.93
N ASN A 214 -12.40 -8.73 -23.23
CA ASN A 214 -13.60 -8.92 -24.04
C ASN A 214 -14.02 -10.40 -24.15
N ALA A 215 -13.06 -11.33 -24.19
CA ALA A 215 -13.34 -12.76 -24.21
C ALA A 215 -13.91 -13.26 -22.87
N ALA A 216 -13.43 -12.71 -21.75
CA ALA A 216 -13.92 -13.06 -20.41
C ALA A 216 -15.28 -12.43 -20.07
N HIS A 217 -15.64 -11.33 -20.74
CA HIS A 217 -16.86 -10.57 -20.49
C HIS A 217 -17.82 -10.52 -21.70
N PRO A 218 -18.41 -11.66 -22.11
CA PRO A 218 -19.36 -11.72 -23.23
C PRO A 218 -20.66 -10.94 -22.96
N GLU A 219 -20.92 -10.52 -21.72
CA GLU A 219 -22.04 -9.68 -21.31
C GLU A 219 -21.88 -8.19 -21.63
N LEU A 220 -20.67 -7.73 -22.01
CA LEU A 220 -20.45 -6.33 -22.39
C LEU A 220 -21.23 -5.97 -23.65
N ASP A 221 -21.90 -4.83 -23.61
CA ASP A 221 -22.58 -4.24 -24.75
C ASP A 221 -21.58 -3.73 -25.80
N GLU A 222 -22.03 -3.71 -27.07
CA GLU A 222 -21.21 -3.32 -28.22
C GLU A 222 -20.53 -1.94 -28.05
N PRO A 223 -21.20 -0.88 -27.53
CA PRO A 223 -20.56 0.41 -27.30
C PRO A 223 -19.36 0.35 -26.34
N ARG A 224 -19.41 -0.48 -25.29
CA ARG A 224 -18.30 -0.64 -24.34
C ARG A 224 -17.14 -1.40 -24.96
N ARG A 225 -17.42 -2.45 -25.75
CA ARG A 225 -16.36 -3.16 -26.49
C ARG A 225 -15.65 -2.24 -27.48
N ASP A 226 -16.41 -1.42 -28.20
CA ASP A 226 -15.86 -0.43 -29.13
C ASP A 226 -14.98 0.59 -28.40
N GLN A 227 -15.38 1.07 -27.22
CA GLN A 227 -14.56 1.96 -26.40
C GLN A 227 -13.22 1.34 -26.03
N LEU A 228 -13.19 0.07 -25.61
CA LEU A 228 -11.95 -0.64 -25.30
C LEU A 228 -11.08 -0.84 -26.54
N TRP A 229 -11.66 -1.24 -27.68
CA TRP A 229 -10.92 -1.40 -28.93
C TRP A 229 -10.34 -0.08 -29.45
N ASN A 230 -11.00 1.05 -29.20
CA ASN A 230 -10.49 2.38 -29.52
C ASN A 230 -9.25 2.77 -28.69
N LYS A 231 -8.96 2.09 -27.57
CA LYS A 231 -7.72 2.28 -26.81
C LYS A 231 -6.51 1.61 -27.50
N VAL A 232 -6.74 0.61 -28.36
CA VAL A 232 -5.68 -0.11 -29.06
C VAL A 232 -5.25 0.66 -30.30
N ARG A 233 -3.99 1.11 -30.34
CA ARG A 233 -3.41 1.72 -31.54
C ARG A 233 -2.90 0.64 -32.48
N PHE A 234 -3.81 0.03 -33.24
CA PHE A 234 -3.53 -1.07 -34.18
C PHE A 234 -2.35 -0.79 -35.14
N VAL A 235 -2.12 0.47 -35.52
CA VAL A 235 -0.99 0.85 -36.40
C VAL A 235 0.38 0.52 -35.80
N GLU A 236 0.49 0.45 -34.47
CA GLU A 236 1.75 0.17 -33.76
C GLU A 236 1.97 -1.33 -33.49
N LEU A 237 0.99 -2.18 -33.78
CA LEU A 237 1.10 -3.63 -33.66
C LEU A 237 2.02 -4.23 -34.74
N SER A 238 2.51 -5.45 -34.49
CA SER A 238 3.27 -6.22 -35.48
C SER A 238 2.36 -6.73 -36.61
N VAL A 239 2.95 -7.14 -37.74
CA VAL A 239 2.18 -7.70 -38.86
C VAL A 239 1.49 -8.99 -38.44
N GLU A 240 2.18 -9.85 -37.70
CA GLU A 240 1.64 -11.11 -37.17
C GLU A 240 0.46 -10.86 -36.21
N GLU A 241 0.56 -9.84 -35.35
CA GLU A 241 -0.52 -9.45 -34.44
C GLU A 241 -1.73 -8.89 -35.19
N LEU A 242 -1.51 -8.16 -36.29
CA LEU A 242 -2.59 -7.68 -37.16
C LEU A 242 -3.28 -8.82 -37.93
N GLU A 243 -2.52 -9.80 -38.42
CA GLU A 243 -3.07 -10.99 -39.09
C GLU A 243 -3.91 -11.84 -38.13
N ASP A 244 -3.42 -12.05 -36.90
CA ASP A 244 -4.18 -12.70 -35.82
C ASP A 244 -5.47 -11.92 -35.49
N ALA A 245 -5.36 -10.60 -35.36
CA ALA A 245 -6.52 -9.72 -35.11
C ALA A 245 -7.56 -9.80 -36.23
N TYR A 246 -7.13 -9.90 -37.49
CA TYR A 246 -8.04 -10.02 -38.64
C TYR A 246 -8.77 -11.37 -38.69
N GLY A 247 -8.12 -12.44 -38.21
CA GLY A 247 -8.70 -13.78 -38.11
C GLY A 247 -9.74 -13.93 -36.99
N SER A 248 -9.69 -13.06 -35.98
CA SER A 248 -10.62 -13.08 -34.85
C SER A 248 -12.00 -12.50 -35.20
N THR A 249 -13.06 -13.06 -34.62
CA THR A 249 -14.43 -12.54 -34.76
C THR A 249 -14.71 -11.34 -33.85
N ASP A 250 -13.94 -11.19 -32.78
CA ASP A 250 -14.26 -10.27 -31.68
C ASP A 250 -13.55 -8.91 -31.83
N VAL A 251 -12.67 -8.78 -32.83
CA VAL A 251 -11.89 -7.58 -33.11
C VAL A 251 -12.53 -6.79 -34.26
N PRO A 252 -12.70 -5.47 -34.13
CA PRO A 252 -13.22 -4.64 -35.22
C PRO A 252 -12.31 -4.68 -36.46
N ARG A 253 -12.84 -5.18 -37.58
CA ARG A 253 -12.06 -5.37 -38.82
C ARG A 253 -11.63 -4.06 -39.48
N ALA A 254 -12.47 -3.04 -39.44
CA ALA A 254 -12.20 -1.76 -40.08
C ALA A 254 -10.88 -1.10 -39.62
N PRO A 255 -10.62 -0.92 -38.31
CA PRO A 255 -9.35 -0.35 -37.85
C PRO A 255 -8.14 -1.26 -38.11
N VAL A 256 -8.30 -2.59 -38.06
CA VAL A 256 -7.22 -3.55 -38.38
C VAL A 256 -6.79 -3.43 -39.84
N VAL A 257 -7.73 -3.43 -40.78
CA VAL A 257 -7.46 -3.26 -42.21
C VAL A 257 -6.84 -1.90 -42.51
N ALA A 258 -7.34 -0.83 -41.88
CA ALA A 258 -6.75 0.50 -42.00
C ALA A 258 -5.29 0.53 -41.51
N ALA A 259 -4.97 -0.15 -40.41
CA ALA A 259 -3.62 -0.28 -39.89
C ALA A 259 -2.70 -1.07 -40.85
N MET A 260 -3.17 -2.19 -41.43
CA MET A 260 -2.44 -2.96 -42.44
C MET A 260 -2.10 -2.11 -43.68
N PHE A 261 -3.07 -1.35 -44.20
CA PHE A 261 -2.81 -0.44 -45.32
C PHE A 261 -1.83 0.68 -44.96
N SER A 262 -1.91 1.22 -43.75
CA SER A 262 -0.96 2.23 -43.27
C SER A 262 0.47 1.70 -43.26
N ARG A 263 0.67 0.45 -42.79
CA ARG A 263 1.97 -0.23 -42.79
C ARG A 263 2.51 -0.49 -44.20
N LEU A 264 1.65 -0.89 -45.15
CA LEU A 264 2.05 -1.07 -46.55
C LEU A 264 2.51 0.25 -47.20
N ARG A 265 1.87 1.37 -46.83
CA ARG A 265 2.22 2.71 -47.35
C ARG A 265 3.50 3.28 -46.74
N THR A 266 3.86 2.89 -45.52
CA THR A 266 5.06 3.41 -44.84
C THR A 266 6.34 2.70 -45.26
N GLY A 267 6.26 1.62 -46.05
CA GLY A 267 7.41 0.81 -46.44
C GLY A 267 8.00 0.04 -45.23
N PRO A 268 8.78 -1.03 -45.46
CA PRO A 268 9.43 -1.72 -44.35
C PRO A 268 10.32 -0.72 -43.61
N ALA A 269 10.08 -0.53 -42.30
CA ALA A 269 11.01 0.19 -41.44
C ALA A 269 12.40 -0.42 -41.63
N PRO A 270 13.46 0.39 -41.85
CA PRO A 270 14.79 -0.16 -42.02
C PRO A 270 15.10 -1.02 -40.80
N SER A 271 15.40 -2.30 -41.02
CA SER A 271 15.96 -3.16 -39.98
C SER A 271 17.08 -2.40 -39.27
N PRO A 272 17.21 -2.48 -37.94
CA PRO A 272 18.35 -1.89 -37.25
C PRO A 272 19.60 -2.46 -37.92
N SER A 273 20.32 -1.58 -38.64
CA SER A 273 21.57 -1.97 -39.28
C SER A 273 22.48 -2.56 -38.21
N PRO A 274 23.15 -3.69 -38.46
CA PRO A 274 24.18 -4.17 -37.56
C PRO A 274 25.20 -3.04 -37.37
N SER A 275 25.39 -2.62 -36.13
CA SER A 275 26.36 -1.58 -35.76
C SER A 275 27.68 -1.83 -36.50
N PRO A 276 28.26 -0.82 -37.15
CA PRO A 276 29.55 -0.98 -37.80
C PRO A 276 30.59 -1.39 -36.74
N LEU A 277 31.24 -2.52 -36.98
CA LEU A 277 32.39 -3.00 -36.22
C LEU A 277 33.39 -1.84 -36.01
N PRO A 278 33.95 -1.67 -34.80
CA PRO A 278 34.95 -0.65 -34.56
C PRO A 278 36.19 -0.91 -35.44
N PRO A 279 36.84 0.14 -35.98
CA PRO A 279 38.01 -0.02 -36.81
C PRO A 279 39.19 -0.54 -35.97
N ASN A 280 39.80 -1.60 -36.51
CA ASN A 280 41.04 -2.22 -36.07
C ASN A 280 42.17 -1.17 -35.98
N PRO A 281 42.81 -0.93 -34.82
CA PRO A 281 43.95 -0.03 -34.73
C PRO A 281 45.24 -0.73 -35.18
N ALA A 282 45.84 -0.22 -36.26
CA ALA A 282 47.22 -0.54 -36.65
C ALA A 282 48.23 0.10 -35.66
N PRO A 283 49.45 -0.44 -35.55
CA PRO A 283 50.35 -0.21 -34.41
C PRO A 283 51.07 1.13 -34.56
N THR A 284 50.80 2.07 -33.65
CA THR A 284 51.59 3.32 -33.58
C THR A 284 52.63 3.20 -32.48
N ALA A 285 53.85 3.56 -32.86
CA ALA A 285 55.10 3.36 -32.16
C ALA A 285 55.16 3.98 -30.76
N VAL A 286 55.87 3.26 -29.90
CA VAL A 286 56.32 3.65 -28.57
C VAL A 286 57.29 4.82 -28.70
N ALA A 287 56.89 6.01 -28.25
CA ALA A 287 57.79 7.11 -27.97
C ALA A 287 58.02 7.17 -26.44
N TYR A 288 59.22 6.77 -26.04
CA TYR A 288 59.75 6.95 -24.69
C TYR A 288 59.85 8.44 -24.35
N ALA A 289 59.29 8.83 -23.20
CA ALA A 289 59.71 10.03 -22.47
C ALA A 289 59.90 9.67 -20.98
N PRO A 290 61.01 10.07 -20.34
CA PRO A 290 61.42 9.57 -19.04
C PRO A 290 60.94 10.47 -17.89
N GLY A 291 60.59 9.83 -16.77
CA GLY A 291 60.86 10.35 -15.43
C GLY A 291 59.79 11.25 -14.80
N SER A 292 58.99 10.66 -13.90
CA SER A 292 58.75 11.25 -12.58
C SER A 292 58.33 10.14 -11.62
N TYR A 293 59.25 9.74 -10.75
CA TYR A 293 58.93 9.01 -9.54
C TYR A 293 58.26 9.98 -8.56
N ASP A 294 57.15 9.57 -7.94
CA ASP A 294 56.91 9.90 -6.54
C ASP A 294 56.13 8.76 -5.84
N PRO A 295 56.58 8.26 -4.68
CA PRO A 295 56.04 7.10 -4.01
C PRO A 295 55.12 7.50 -2.87
N LEU A 296 53.88 6.99 -2.81
CA LEU A 296 53.15 6.94 -1.55
C LEU A 296 52.09 5.84 -1.56
N MET A 297 52.53 4.59 -1.37
CA MET A 297 51.65 3.50 -0.97
C MET A 297 51.24 3.72 0.49
N LYS A 298 49.98 4.07 0.72
CA LYS A 298 49.33 3.92 2.02
C LYS A 298 48.95 2.45 2.21
N PRO A 299 49.28 1.83 3.35
CA PRO A 299 48.88 0.45 3.63
C PRO A 299 47.36 0.37 3.85
N VAL A 300 46.75 -0.60 3.18
CA VAL A 300 45.36 -1.03 3.38
C VAL A 300 45.29 -1.78 4.73
N PRO A 301 44.41 -1.39 5.67
CA PRO A 301 44.23 -2.16 6.89
C PRO A 301 43.53 -3.49 6.60
N ALA A 302 44.07 -4.55 7.19
CA ALA A 302 43.57 -5.91 7.07
C ALA A 302 42.15 -6.04 7.65
N THR A 303 41.26 -6.63 6.87
CA THR A 303 39.91 -7.06 7.27
C THR A 303 40.02 -8.11 8.38
N PRO A 304 39.40 -7.92 9.57
CA PRO A 304 39.39 -8.94 10.60
C PRO A 304 38.52 -10.13 10.19
N SER A 305 39.07 -11.33 10.34
CA SER A 305 38.40 -12.61 10.12
C SER A 305 37.17 -12.76 11.04
N PRO A 306 36.07 -13.37 10.56
CA PRO A 306 34.92 -13.67 11.39
C PRO A 306 35.26 -14.73 12.46
N PRO A 307 34.69 -14.63 13.67
CA PRO A 307 34.89 -15.61 14.72
C PRO A 307 34.27 -16.98 14.37
N PRO A 308 34.80 -18.08 14.90
CA PRO A 308 34.29 -19.43 14.65
C PRO A 308 32.87 -19.59 15.20
N ALA A 309 32.01 -20.23 14.41
CA ALA A 309 30.66 -20.59 14.77
C ALA A 309 30.64 -21.48 16.03
N MET A 310 30.06 -20.98 17.11
CA MET A 310 29.73 -21.81 18.26
C MET A 310 28.59 -22.76 17.89
N SER A 311 28.93 -24.05 17.82
CA SER A 311 27.99 -25.16 17.73
C SER A 311 27.15 -25.23 19.00
N TYR A 312 25.95 -24.66 18.98
CA TYR A 312 24.98 -24.85 20.05
C TYR A 312 24.47 -26.30 20.02
N GLY A 313 24.73 -27.01 21.12
CA GLY A 313 24.31 -28.39 21.33
C GLY A 313 22.79 -28.54 21.29
N HIS A 314 22.38 -29.68 20.73
CA HIS A 314 21.04 -30.23 20.78
C HIS A 314 20.45 -30.16 22.20
N GLN A 315 19.44 -29.30 22.38
CA GLN A 315 18.51 -29.42 23.49
C GLN A 315 17.32 -30.26 23.05
N HIS A 316 17.08 -31.32 23.83
CA HIS A 316 15.92 -32.19 23.77
C HIS A 316 14.62 -31.39 23.90
N THR A 317 13.74 -31.52 22.90
CA THR A 317 12.34 -31.12 23.01
C THR A 317 11.58 -32.19 23.81
N PRO A 318 10.84 -31.85 24.88
CA PRO A 318 9.91 -32.78 25.51
C PRO A 318 8.70 -32.99 24.59
N SER A 319 8.43 -34.26 24.29
CA SER A 319 7.25 -34.73 23.57
C SER A 319 6.01 -34.47 24.41
N TYR A 320 5.15 -33.54 23.99
CA TYR A 320 3.82 -33.37 24.55
C TYR A 320 2.85 -34.34 23.89
N ASP A 321 2.33 -35.25 24.71
CA ASP A 321 1.31 -36.23 24.38
C ASP A 321 -0.06 -35.51 24.27
N PHE A 322 -0.57 -35.37 23.05
CA PHE A 322 -1.89 -34.81 22.80
C PHE A 322 -2.95 -35.88 23.08
N GLY A 323 -3.49 -35.85 24.29
CA GLY A 323 -4.67 -36.62 24.67
C GLY A 323 -5.89 -36.23 23.83
N ASN A 324 -6.56 -37.25 23.29
CA ASN A 324 -7.83 -37.18 22.58
C ASN A 324 -8.87 -36.32 23.31
N PRO A 325 -9.59 -35.41 22.63
CA PRO A 325 -10.79 -34.81 23.19
C PRO A 325 -11.96 -35.83 23.16
N PRO A 326 -12.80 -35.85 24.21
CA PRO A 326 -13.95 -36.74 24.28
C PRO A 326 -15.05 -36.33 23.30
N THR A 327 -15.50 -37.30 22.50
CA THR A 327 -16.71 -37.28 21.70
C THR A 327 -17.93 -37.20 22.63
N GLY A 328 -18.72 -36.14 22.53
CA GLY A 328 -19.96 -36.03 23.32
C GLY A 328 -20.87 -34.88 22.91
N ALA A 329 -22.10 -35.26 22.53
CA ALA A 329 -23.31 -34.44 22.40
C ALA A 329 -23.46 -33.54 21.16
N ALA A 330 -24.03 -34.13 20.11
CA ALA A 330 -24.72 -33.43 19.04
C ALA A 330 -26.00 -32.74 19.59
N ALA A 331 -26.00 -31.42 19.65
CA ALA A 331 -27.19 -30.61 19.82
C ALA A 331 -27.85 -30.40 18.44
N LYS A 332 -29.04 -30.98 18.25
CA LYS A 332 -29.93 -30.69 17.13
C LYS A 332 -30.43 -29.25 17.25
N LEU A 333 -29.91 -28.34 16.45
CA LEU A 333 -30.54 -27.05 16.17
C LEU A 333 -31.37 -27.19 14.89
N SER A 334 -32.68 -27.29 15.09
CA SER A 334 -33.69 -27.21 14.04
C SER A 334 -33.78 -25.75 13.60
N PHE A 335 -33.40 -25.46 12.36
CA PHE A 335 -33.65 -24.17 11.71
C PHE A 335 -35.04 -24.22 11.09
N ASP A 336 -35.99 -23.47 11.65
CA ASP A 336 -37.24 -23.12 10.96
C ASP A 336 -36.97 -21.99 9.96
N PRO A 337 -37.31 -22.13 8.68
CA PRO A 337 -37.28 -21.04 7.73
C PRO A 337 -38.65 -20.34 7.65
N TYR A 338 -38.62 -19.04 7.41
CA TYR A 338 -39.75 -18.13 7.10
C TYR A 338 -40.54 -17.55 8.28
N THR A 339 -40.17 -16.33 8.65
CA THR A 339 -41.13 -15.33 9.15
C THR A 339 -40.99 -14.06 8.30
N PRO A 340 -41.96 -13.71 7.45
CA PRO A 340 -41.91 -12.47 6.67
C PRO A 340 -42.20 -11.27 7.57
N VAL A 341 -41.31 -10.27 7.52
CA VAL A 341 -41.48 -8.97 8.18
C VAL A 341 -42.43 -8.10 7.33
N PRO A 342 -43.44 -7.44 7.93
CA PRO A 342 -44.29 -6.51 7.21
C PRO A 342 -43.56 -5.22 6.87
N VAL A 343 -43.54 -4.88 5.58
CA VAL A 343 -43.12 -3.58 5.05
C VAL A 343 -44.22 -2.57 5.36
N ASN A 344 -44.05 -1.79 6.43
CA ASN A 344 -44.80 -0.55 6.61
C ASN A 344 -44.11 0.54 5.80
N GLY A 345 -44.83 1.03 4.80
CA GLY A 345 -44.40 2.13 3.96
C GLY A 345 -44.49 3.47 4.67
N ASP A 346 -43.60 4.37 4.25
CA ASP A 346 -43.92 5.79 4.11
C ASP A 346 -43.07 6.35 2.98
N ALA A 347 -43.73 6.69 1.88
CA ALA A 347 -43.13 7.34 0.73
C ALA A 347 -43.02 8.84 1.00
N PRO A 348 -41.83 9.47 0.90
CA PRO A 348 -41.73 10.91 1.02
C PRO A 348 -42.30 11.60 -0.23
N LYS A 349 -43.28 12.49 0.01
CA LYS A 349 -43.83 13.43 -0.96
C LYS A 349 -42.69 14.25 -1.60
N ARG A 350 -42.52 14.13 -2.91
CA ARG A 350 -41.73 15.07 -3.73
C ARG A 350 -42.39 16.45 -3.66
N VAL A 351 -41.69 17.40 -3.06
CA VAL A 351 -41.96 18.83 -3.22
C VAL A 351 -41.37 19.23 -4.58
N SER A 352 -42.25 19.59 -5.51
CA SER A 352 -41.89 20.19 -6.78
C SER A 352 -41.45 21.63 -6.53
N GLU A 353 -40.15 21.91 -6.64
CA GLU A 353 -39.65 23.29 -6.66
C GLU A 353 -39.75 23.89 -8.06
N ASP A 354 -40.42 25.04 -8.09
CA ASP A 354 -40.61 25.95 -9.21
C ASP A 354 -39.29 26.41 -9.82
N LYS A 355 -39.11 26.11 -11.12
CA LYS A 355 -38.13 26.78 -11.98
C LYS A 355 -38.59 28.22 -12.24
N LYS A 356 -38.05 29.17 -11.47
CA LYS A 356 -38.05 30.59 -11.85
C LYS A 356 -37.11 30.80 -13.04
N ARG A 357 -37.72 31.21 -14.16
CA ARG A 357 -37.07 31.90 -15.29
C ARG A 357 -36.41 33.18 -14.80
N PHE A 358 -35.19 33.43 -15.26
CA PHE A 358 -34.68 34.79 -15.45
C PHE A 358 -34.20 34.94 -16.90
N PRO A 359 -34.57 36.04 -17.59
CA PRO A 359 -33.99 36.41 -18.86
C PRO A 359 -32.73 37.24 -18.63
N TYR A 360 -31.69 37.03 -19.43
CA TYR A 360 -30.90 38.04 -20.14
C TYR A 360 -29.92 37.35 -21.08
#